data_AF-A0AAW5IJ36-F1
#
_entry.id   AF-A0AAW5IJ36-F1
#
_cell.length_a   1.000
_cell.length_b   1.000
_cell.length_c   1.000
_cell.angle_alpha   90.00
_cell.angle_beta   90.00
_cell.angle_gamma   90.00
#
_symmetry.space_group_name_H-M   'P 1'
#
loop_
_entity.id
_entity.type
_entity.pdbx_description
1 polymer ?
#
loop_
_entity_poly.entity_id
_entity_poly.type
_entity_poly.pdbx_seq_one_letter_code
_entity_poly.pdbx_strand_id
1 'polypeptide(L)' 'MGNKYNYENVLGEIACYIAKECNLTPSEAIGVVMNDECTDAVIEEIQKSDRIDLEALASRYLTEELC' A
#
# COMPACT_ATOMS: atom_id res chain seq x y z
N MET A 1 20.59 8.66 8.26
CA MET A 1 19.17 8.29 8.36
C MET A 1 18.98 7.03 7.55
N GLY A 2 18.84 5.87 8.21
CA GLY A 2 18.43 4.65 7.51
C GLY A 2 16.93 4.70 7.35
N ASN A 3 16.42 4.57 6.12
CA ASN A 3 15.00 4.34 5.90
C ASN A 3 14.61 3.12 6.73
N LYS A 4 13.74 3.33 7.73
CA LYS A 4 13.38 2.32 8.72
C LYS A 4 12.65 1.14 8.08
N TYR A 5 11.96 1.42 6.98
CA TYR A 5 11.28 0.46 6.11
C TYR A 5 11.55 0.82 4.65
N ASN A 6 11.73 -0.21 3.80
CA ASN A 6 11.85 -0.02 2.36
C ASN A 6 10.44 0.20 1.78
N TYR A 7 10.17 1.40 1.25
CA TYR A 7 8.86 1.75 0.71
C TYR A 7 8.41 0.80 -0.41
N GLU A 8 9.33 0.36 -1.28
CA GLU A 8 9.02 -0.57 -2.38
C GLU A 8 8.55 -1.92 -1.84
N ASN A 9 9.13 -2.38 -0.73
CA ASN A 9 8.72 -3.61 -0.08
C ASN A 9 7.33 -3.48 0.55
N VAL A 10 7.07 -2.35 1.22
CA VAL A 10 5.77 -2.08 1.85
C VAL A 10 4.66 -1.95 0.79
N LEU A 11 4.91 -1.21 -0.30
CA LEU A 11 3.97 -1.10 -1.42
C LEU A 11 3.72 -2.45 -2.10
N GLY A 12 4.75 -3.29 -2.22
CA GLY A 12 4.62 -4.66 -2.74
C GLY A 12 3.77 -5.56 -1.84
N GLU A 13 3.91 -5.45 -0.52
CA GLU A 13 3.08 -6.18 0.44
C GLU A 13 1.61 -5.70 0.42
N ILE A 14 1.39 -4.39 0.30
CA ILE A 14 0.07 -3.80 0.12
C ILE A 14 -0.58 -4.28 -1.18
N ALA A 15 0.14 -4.23 -2.31
CA ALA A 15 -0.36 -4.74 -3.58
C ALA A 15 -0.68 -6.24 -3.51
N CYS A 16 0.13 -7.03 -2.80
CA CYS A 16 -0.15 -8.45 -2.59
C CYS A 16 -1.43 -8.69 -1.77
N TYR A 17 -1.66 -7.85 -0.74
CA TYR A 17 -2.88 -7.88 0.05
C TYR A 17 -4.11 -7.55 -0.81
N ILE A 18 -4.07 -6.44 -1.56
CA ILE A 18 -5.15 -6.01 -2.47
C ILE A 18 -5.41 -7.08 -3.53
N ALA A 19 -4.37 -7.67 -4.12
CA ALA A 19 -4.51 -8.74 -5.11
C ALA A 19 -5.30 -9.93 -4.56
N LYS A 20 -5.06 -10.31 -3.30
CA LYS A 20 -5.78 -11.40 -2.64
C LYS A 20 -7.22 -11.02 -2.33
N GLU A 21 -7.46 -9.87 -1.72
CA GLU A 21 -8.79 -9.45 -1.29
C GLU A 21 -9.72 -9.16 -2.49
N CYS A 22 -9.19 -8.53 -3.54
CA CYS A 22 -9.95 -8.19 -4.74
C CYS A 22 -9.89 -9.26 -5.84
N ASN A 23 -9.21 -10.38 -5.60
CA ASN A 23 -8.97 -11.43 -6.59
C ASN A 23 -8.39 -10.89 -7.92
N LEU A 24 -7.44 -9.94 -7.80
CA LEU A 24 -6.71 -9.32 -8.91
C LEU A 24 -5.37 -10.03 -9.13
N THR A 25 -4.80 -9.86 -10.31
CA THR A 25 -3.41 -10.26 -10.55
C THR A 25 -2.45 -9.31 -9.81
N PRO A 26 -1.24 -9.76 -9.43
CA PRO A 26 -0.25 -8.90 -8.80
C PRO A 26 0.07 -7.64 -9.62
N SER A 27 0.07 -7.75 -10.95
CA SER A 27 0.26 -6.64 -11.88
C SER A 27 -0.87 -5.61 -11.84
N GLU A 28 -2.12 -6.05 -11.70
CA GLU A 28 -3.28 -5.14 -11.57
C GLU A 28 -3.25 -4.41 -10.23
N ALA A 29 -2.98 -5.13 -9.14
CA ALA A 29 -2.90 -4.52 -7.82
C ALA A 29 -1.72 -3.54 -7.68
N ILE A 30 -0.58 -3.80 -8.33
CA ILE A 30 0.51 -2.82 -8.42
C ILE A 30 0.05 -1.59 -9.21
N GLY A 31 -0.71 -1.78 -10.29
CA GLY A 31 -1.29 -0.69 -11.07
C GLY A 31 -2.20 0.21 -10.24
N VAL A 32 -3.03 -0.38 -9.37
CA VAL A 32 -3.86 0.35 -8.39
C VAL A 32 -2.97 1.14 -7.44
N VAL A 33 -2.06 0.46 -6.74
CA VAL A 33 -1.19 1.10 -5.75
C VAL A 33 -0.39 2.24 -6.38
N MET A 34 0.30 2.04 -7.50
CA MET A 34 1.18 3.05 -8.08
C MET A 34 0.45 4.24 -8.74
N ASN A 35 -0.85 4.13 -8.99
CA ASN A 35 -1.65 5.18 -9.64
C ASN A 35 -2.56 5.93 -8.65
N ASP A 36 -2.63 5.47 -7.40
CA ASP A 36 -3.53 6.00 -6.39
C ASP A 36 -2.84 7.07 -5.53
N GLU A 37 -3.59 8.12 -5.21
CA GLU A 37 -3.18 9.26 -4.38
C GLU A 37 -2.82 8.80 -2.94
N CYS A 38 -3.34 7.66 -2.51
CA CYS A 38 -3.01 6.99 -1.26
C CYS A 38 -1.52 6.62 -1.15
N THR A 39 -0.79 6.47 -2.26
CA THR A 39 0.64 6.11 -2.23
C THR A 39 1.51 7.14 -1.55
N ASP A 40 1.26 8.42 -1.75
CA ASP A 40 2.02 9.46 -1.05
C ASP A 40 1.72 9.44 0.46
N ALA A 41 0.45 9.21 0.84
CA ALA A 41 0.05 9.09 2.24
C ALA A 41 0.69 7.87 2.93
N VAL A 42 0.82 6.75 2.21
CA VAL A 42 1.50 5.53 2.69
C VAL A 42 3.00 5.77 2.86
N ILE A 43 3.64 6.46 1.91
CA ILE A 43 5.05 6.85 2.00
C ILE A 43 5.29 7.77 3.21
N GLU A 44 4.40 8.73 3.47
CA GLU A 44 4.49 9.56 4.67
C GLU A 44 4.36 8.75 5.97
N GLU A 45 3.43 7.81 6.02
CA GLU A 45 3.23 6.94 7.19
C GLU A 45 4.47 6.05 7.44
N ILE A 46 5.06 5.50 6.37
CA ILE A 46 6.31 4.72 6.40
C ILE A 46 7.46 5.54 7.02
N GLN A 47 7.51 6.84 6.74
CA GLN A 47 8.57 7.73 7.22
C GLN A 47 8.35 8.22 8.65
N LYS A 48 7.08 8.41 9.05
CA LYS A 48 6.70 9.01 10.34
C LYS A 48 6.48 7.99 11.44
N SER A 49 6.07 6.78 11.10
CA SER A 49 5.59 5.78 12.07
C SER A 49 6.69 4.78 12.47
N ASP A 50 6.73 4.46 13.78
CA ASP A 50 7.64 3.46 14.34
C ASP A 50 7.21 2.01 14.07
N ARG A 51 5.96 1.83 13.65
CA ARG A 51 5.34 0.56 13.29
C ARG A 51 4.41 0.79 12.11
N ILE A 52 4.40 -0.15 11.18
CA ILE A 52 3.55 -0.11 10.00
C ILE A 52 2.46 -1.18 10.14
N ASP A 53 1.21 -0.74 9.98
CA ASP A 53 0.06 -1.63 9.86
C ASP A 53 -0.31 -1.78 8.37
N LEU A 54 0.15 -2.87 7.76
CA LEU A 54 -0.04 -3.14 6.34
C LEU A 54 -1.52 -3.32 5.97
N GLU A 55 -2.33 -3.88 6.86
CA GLU A 55 -3.75 -4.13 6.61
C GLU A 55 -4.53 -2.82 6.62
N ALA A 56 -4.23 -1.92 7.57
CA ALA A 56 -4.81 -0.59 7.60
C ALA A 56 -4.42 0.24 6.38
N LEU A 57 -3.17 0.14 5.92
CA LEU A 57 -2.70 0.82 4.72
C LEU A 57 -3.34 0.26 3.45
N ALA A 58 -3.39 -1.07 3.30
CA ALA A 58 -4.06 -1.69 2.17
C ALA A 58 -5.56 -1.39 2.13
N SER A 59 -6.20 -1.33 3.30
CA SER A 59 -7.60 -0.93 3.40
C SER A 59 -7.85 0.48 2.84
N ARG A 60 -6.91 1.43 2.98
CA ARG A 60 -7.07 2.77 2.41
C ARG A 60 -7.25 2.75 0.89
N TYR A 61 -6.43 1.99 0.18
CA TYR A 61 -6.58 1.79 -1.27
C TYR A 61 -7.92 1.15 -1.63
N LEU A 62 -8.40 0.21 -0.80
CA LEU A 62 -9.70 -0.42 -1.01
C LEU A 62 -10.89 0.51 -0.69
N THR A 63 -10.68 1.56 0.12
CA THR A 63 -11.79 2.43 0.55
C THR A 63 -12.14 3.47 -0.52
N GLU A 64 -11.20 3.86 -1.39
CA GLU A 64 -11.47 4.86 -2.45
C GLU A 64 -12.03 4.28 -3.76
N GLU A 65 -11.77 3.01 -4.09
CA GLU A 65 -12.37 2.36 -5.28
C GLU A 65 -13.79 1.81 -5.07
N LEU A 66 -14.32 1.80 -3.83
CA LEU A 66 -15.61 1.18 -3.48
C LEU A 66 -16.73 2.16 -3.07
N CYS A 67 -16.55 3.48 -3.22
CA CYS A 67 -17.57 4.51 -2.94
C CYS A 67 -18.02 5.28 -4.19
#